data_AF-A0A7C7T8A9-F1
#
_entry.id   AF-A0A7C7T8A9-F1
#
_cell.length_a   1.000
_cell.length_b   1.000
_cell.length_c   1.000
_cell.angle_alpha   90.00
_cell.angle_beta   90.00
_cell.angle_gamma   90.00
#
_symmetry.space_group_name_H-M   'P 1'
#
loop_
_entity.id
_entity.type
_entity.pdbx_description
1 polymer ?
#
loop_
_entity_poly.entity_id
_entity_poly.type
_entity_poly.pdbx_seq_one_letter_code
_entity_poly.pdbx_strand_id
1 'polypeptide(L)'
;ALGALLLTNPIFALVLPEPLVEWFYDAPDGVLVISIIPDSGAEKAGLQSGDLITAINGVIIITPLDFQKIDLKPGETVTVTVQRNGQQLQLPVEIMPSPDDPNRGLVGIMRDNALSYKPVYNFIEWDPQVSMFLLWLWMISFFIGIINMLPLPILDGGKFIYTIIENKASEQKINGIMWAIYAFTFVLFGLNIALSYVKSGWFTI
;
A
#
# COMPACT_ATOMS: atom_id res chain seq x y z
N ALA A 1 -3.66 -14.35 19.00
CA ALA A 1 -4.27 -15.37 18.13
C ALA A 1 -4.67 -14.76 16.78
N LEU A 2 -5.64 -13.83 16.72
CA LEU A 2 -6.11 -13.26 15.45
C LEU A 2 -5.05 -12.46 14.66
N GLY A 3 -4.23 -11.66 15.35
CA GLY A 3 -3.16 -10.88 14.70
C GLY A 3 -2.11 -11.73 13.98
N ALA A 4 -1.72 -12.87 14.57
CA ALA A 4 -0.77 -13.79 13.95
C ALA A 4 -1.36 -14.51 12.73
N LEU A 5 -2.67 -14.73 12.73
CA LEU A 5 -3.39 -15.31 11.60
C LEU A 5 -3.50 -14.30 10.44
N LEU A 6 -3.68 -13.00 10.73
CA LEU A 6 -3.66 -11.96 9.69
C LEU A 6 -2.31 -11.82 8.99
N LEU A 7 -1.20 -12.13 9.66
CA LEU A 7 0.14 -12.13 9.05
C LEU A 7 0.34 -13.22 7.98
N THR A 8 -0.63 -14.13 7.80
CA THR A 8 -0.60 -15.08 6.68
C THR A 8 -1.61 -14.75 5.59
N ASN A 9 -2.40 -13.67 5.74
CA ASN A 9 -3.39 -13.24 4.76
C ASN A 9 -2.72 -12.46 3.63
N PRO A 10 -2.80 -12.87 2.35
CA PRO A 10 -2.15 -12.20 1.23
C PRO A 10 -2.50 -10.71 1.09
N ILE A 11 -3.75 -10.32 1.39
CA ILE A 11 -4.18 -8.91 1.29
C ILE A 11 -3.57 -8.08 2.40
N PHE A 12 -3.31 -8.69 3.56
CA PHE A 12 -2.70 -8.02 4.70
C PHE A 12 -1.25 -7.58 4.42
N ALA A 13 -0.54 -8.24 3.49
CA ALA A 13 0.79 -7.84 3.06
C ALA A 13 0.83 -6.39 2.51
N LEU A 14 -0.28 -5.89 1.95
CA LEU A 14 -0.36 -4.56 1.36
C LEU A 14 -0.28 -3.42 2.40
N VAL A 15 -0.63 -3.70 3.65
CA VAL A 15 -0.66 -2.70 4.73
C VAL A 15 0.49 -2.85 5.72
N LEU A 16 1.30 -3.90 5.55
CA LEU A 16 2.46 -4.13 6.39
C LEU A 16 3.62 -3.22 5.94
N PRO A 17 4.32 -2.56 6.87
CA PRO A 17 5.52 -1.81 6.55
C PRO A 17 6.73 -2.74 6.38
N GLU A 18 7.72 -2.31 5.61
CA GLU A 18 9.03 -2.95 5.60
C GLU A 18 9.74 -2.80 6.97
N PRO A 19 10.47 -3.82 7.47
CA PRO A 19 10.79 -5.12 6.85
C PRO A 19 9.78 -6.23 7.21
N LEU A 20 8.63 -5.89 7.81
CA LEU A 20 7.69 -6.91 8.31
C LEU A 20 7.07 -7.72 7.17
N VAL A 21 6.87 -7.12 5.99
CA VAL A 21 6.37 -7.84 4.81
C VAL A 21 7.29 -9.01 4.48
N GLU A 22 8.60 -8.75 4.38
CA GLU A 22 9.62 -9.77 4.05
C GLU A 22 9.70 -10.93 5.05
N TRP A 23 9.31 -10.71 6.31
CA TRP A 23 9.34 -11.77 7.32
C TRP A 23 8.19 -12.78 7.19
N PHE A 24 7.08 -12.35 6.61
CA PHE A 24 5.86 -13.14 6.56
C PHE A 24 5.43 -13.51 5.14
N TYR A 25 5.96 -12.84 4.12
CA TYR A 25 5.58 -13.04 2.73
C TYR A 25 6.79 -13.08 1.81
N ASP A 26 6.73 -13.98 0.83
CA ASP A 26 7.55 -13.88 -0.35
C ASP A 26 6.93 -12.81 -1.27
N ALA A 27 7.67 -11.73 -1.48
CA ALA A 27 7.27 -10.70 -2.43
C ALA A 27 7.25 -11.30 -3.85
N PRO A 28 6.26 -10.93 -4.69
CA PRO A 28 6.34 -11.28 -6.09
C PRO A 28 7.58 -10.63 -6.70
N ASP A 29 8.41 -11.42 -7.38
CA ASP A 29 9.61 -10.91 -8.07
C ASP A 29 9.27 -10.04 -9.30
N GLY A 30 7.97 -9.88 -9.60
CA GLY A 30 7.45 -9.06 -10.69
C GLY A 30 6.04 -9.43 -11.10
N VAL A 31 5.63 -8.94 -12.28
CA VAL A 31 4.30 -9.16 -12.84
C VAL A 31 4.37 -10.10 -14.04
N LEU A 32 3.66 -11.22 -13.95
CA LEU A 32 3.67 -12.26 -14.98
C LEU A 32 2.89 -11.83 -16.22
N VAL A 33 3.52 -11.98 -17.39
CA VAL A 33 2.91 -11.78 -18.69
C VAL A 33 2.13 -13.04 -19.07
N ILE A 34 0.82 -12.93 -19.19
CA ILE A 34 -0.07 -14.03 -19.60
C ILE A 34 -0.06 -14.19 -21.11
N SER A 35 -0.16 -13.08 -21.84
CA SER A 35 -0.14 -13.08 -23.31
C SER A 35 0.28 -11.72 -23.86
N ILE A 36 0.62 -11.71 -25.14
CA ILE A 36 1.04 -10.51 -25.86
C ILE A 36 -0.12 -10.06 -26.76
N ILE A 37 -0.37 -8.75 -26.82
CA ILE A 37 -1.35 -8.18 -27.74
C ILE A 37 -0.75 -8.19 -29.15
N PRO A 38 -1.45 -8.72 -30.16
CA PRO A 38 -0.97 -8.72 -31.55
C PRO A 38 -0.68 -7.31 -32.07
N ASP A 39 0.31 -7.19 -32.94
CA ASP A 39 0.76 -5.93 -33.57
C ASP A 39 1.27 -4.86 -32.60
N SER A 40 1.47 -5.22 -31.32
CA SER A 40 1.95 -4.31 -30.28
C SER A 40 3.47 -4.10 -30.32
N GLY A 41 3.93 -3.03 -29.66
CA GLY A 41 5.37 -2.85 -29.44
C GLY A 41 6.00 -3.96 -28.59
N ALA A 42 5.24 -4.58 -27.67
CA ALA A 42 5.72 -5.72 -26.90
C ALA A 42 6.03 -6.94 -27.79
N GLU A 43 5.16 -7.22 -28.77
CA GLU A 43 5.40 -8.29 -29.74
C GLU A 43 6.65 -8.02 -30.58
N LYS A 44 6.77 -6.80 -31.13
CA LYS A 44 7.93 -6.38 -31.93
C LYS A 44 9.24 -6.39 -31.14
N ALA A 45 9.18 -6.09 -29.85
CA ALA A 45 10.31 -6.14 -28.93
C ALA A 45 10.70 -7.57 -28.50
N GLY A 46 9.87 -8.57 -28.84
CA GLY A 46 10.13 -9.97 -28.50
C GLY A 46 9.79 -10.34 -27.06
N LEU A 47 8.88 -9.61 -26.39
CA LEU A 47 8.26 -10.09 -25.16
C LEU A 47 7.47 -11.37 -25.44
N GLN A 48 7.41 -12.26 -24.44
CA GLN A 48 6.77 -13.56 -24.55
C GLN A 48 5.84 -13.80 -23.36
N SER A 49 4.83 -14.64 -23.57
CA SER A 49 4.06 -15.23 -22.47
C SER A 49 5.01 -15.99 -21.54
N GLY A 50 4.83 -15.82 -20.23
CA GLY A 50 5.71 -16.38 -19.20
C GLY A 50 6.86 -15.45 -18.77
N ASP A 51 7.06 -14.30 -19.44
CA ASP A 51 7.98 -13.28 -18.95
C ASP A 51 7.49 -12.70 -17.62
N LEU A 52 8.42 -12.47 -16.70
CA LEU A 52 8.14 -11.78 -15.44
C LEU A 52 8.69 -10.36 -15.51
N ILE A 53 7.83 -9.34 -15.60
CA ILE A 53 8.26 -7.93 -15.66
C ILE A 53 8.68 -7.47 -14.27
N THR A 54 9.92 -7.02 -14.16
CA THR A 54 10.57 -6.61 -12.89
C THR A 54 10.86 -5.12 -12.83
N ALA A 55 10.96 -4.44 -13.98
CA ALA A 55 11.06 -2.98 -14.05
C ALA A 55 10.60 -2.42 -15.39
N ILE A 56 10.20 -1.15 -15.41
CA ILE A 56 9.93 -0.37 -16.63
C ILE A 56 10.61 1.00 -16.46
N ASN A 57 11.48 1.40 -17.39
CA ASN A 57 12.30 2.61 -17.31
C ASN A 57 13.07 2.74 -15.97
N GLY A 58 13.51 1.60 -15.41
CA GLY A 58 14.21 1.55 -14.12
C GLY A 58 13.31 1.68 -12.89
N VAL A 59 12.01 1.92 -13.05
CA VAL A 59 11.02 1.85 -11.96
C VAL A 59 10.73 0.39 -11.67
N ILE A 60 11.00 -0.05 -10.43
CA ILE A 60 10.79 -1.43 -9.98
C ILE A 60 9.29 -1.76 -10.01
N ILE A 61 8.97 -2.91 -10.58
CA ILE A 61 7.62 -3.47 -10.69
C ILE A 61 7.58 -4.76 -9.88
N ILE A 62 6.85 -4.72 -8.76
CA ILE A 62 6.64 -5.86 -7.86
C ILE A 62 5.21 -6.38 -8.05
N THR A 63 4.26 -5.46 -8.19
CA THR A 63 2.83 -5.75 -8.27
C THR A 63 2.17 -5.11 -9.49
N PRO A 64 0.99 -5.60 -9.91
CA PRO A 64 0.24 -4.99 -11.01
C PRO A 64 -0.13 -3.52 -10.76
N LEU A 65 -0.19 -3.08 -9.50
CA LEU A 65 -0.47 -1.70 -9.11
C LEU A 65 0.68 -0.75 -9.46
N ASP A 66 1.92 -1.24 -9.52
CA ASP A 66 3.10 -0.40 -9.80
C ASP A 66 3.08 0.18 -11.21
N PHE A 67 2.37 -0.45 -12.15
CA PHE A 67 2.19 0.10 -13.49
C PHE A 67 1.39 1.42 -13.50
N GLN A 68 0.58 1.68 -12.47
CA GLN A 68 -0.14 2.97 -12.36
C GLN A 68 0.79 4.11 -11.94
N LYS A 69 1.97 3.80 -11.39
CA LYS A 69 2.97 4.79 -10.98
C LYS A 69 3.78 5.32 -12.16
N ILE A 70 3.66 4.70 -13.33
CA ILE A 70 4.42 5.04 -14.53
C ILE A 70 3.50 5.76 -15.50
N ASP A 71 3.87 6.99 -15.86
CA ASP A 71 3.24 7.73 -16.94
C ASP A 71 3.81 7.24 -18.27
N LEU A 72 3.06 6.39 -18.98
CA LEU A 72 3.42 5.87 -20.30
C LEU A 72 2.68 6.65 -21.38
N LYS A 73 3.43 7.16 -22.36
CA LYS A 73 2.91 7.96 -23.48
C LYS A 73 2.93 7.16 -24.78
N PRO A 74 1.84 7.14 -25.55
CA PRO A 74 1.82 6.49 -26.85
C PRO A 74 2.93 6.99 -27.79
N GLY A 75 3.61 6.06 -28.46
CA GLY A 75 4.70 6.34 -29.39
C GLY A 75 6.08 6.50 -28.76
N GLU A 76 6.20 6.56 -27.43
CA GLU A 76 7.50 6.53 -26.78
C GLU A 76 8.06 5.10 -26.71
N THR A 77 9.38 4.96 -26.66
CA THR A 77 10.04 3.67 -26.42
C THR A 77 10.50 3.60 -24.97
N VAL A 78 10.05 2.60 -24.24
CA VAL A 78 10.43 2.37 -22.84
C VAL A 78 11.27 1.09 -22.72
N THR A 79 12.19 1.07 -21.76
CA THR A 79 12.96 -0.14 -21.47
C THR A 79 12.20 -1.00 -20.48
N VAL A 80 11.75 -2.17 -20.90
CA VAL A 80 11.07 -3.16 -20.04
C VAL A 80 12.08 -4.23 -19.63
N THR A 81 12.30 -4.36 -18.33
CA THR A 81 13.17 -5.38 -17.76
C THR A 81 12.34 -6.60 -17.36
N VAL A 82 12.64 -7.75 -17.95
CA VAL A 82 11.96 -9.02 -17.68
C VAL A 82 12.92 -10.07 -17.14
N GLN A 83 12.42 -10.99 -16.33
CA GLN A 83 13.06 -12.28 -16.10
C GLN A 83 12.44 -13.35 -17.00
N ARG A 84 13.29 -14.03 -17.77
CA ARG A 84 12.93 -15.15 -18.64
C ARG A 84 13.90 -16.29 -18.38
N ASN A 85 13.41 -17.46 -17.96
CA ASN A 85 14.24 -18.64 -17.63
C ASN A 85 15.39 -18.34 -16.64
N GLY A 86 15.13 -17.48 -15.64
CA GLY A 86 16.12 -17.06 -14.65
C GLY A 86 17.18 -16.07 -15.15
N GLN A 87 17.09 -15.61 -16.40
CA GLN A 87 17.94 -14.55 -16.95
C GLN A 87 17.18 -13.23 -17.03
N GLN A 88 17.85 -12.14 -16.68
CA GLN A 88 17.32 -10.80 -16.84
C GLN A 88 17.56 -10.29 -18.26
N LEU A 89 16.50 -9.87 -18.93
CA LEU A 89 16.53 -9.28 -20.28
C LEU A 89 15.98 -7.86 -20.21
N GLN A 90 16.54 -6.97 -21.00
CA GLN A 90 16.03 -5.61 -21.18
C GLN A 90 15.58 -5.46 -22.62
N LEU A 91 14.29 -5.16 -22.81
CA LEU A 91 13.66 -5.08 -24.12
C LEU A 91 13.16 -3.65 -24.34
N PRO A 92 13.59 -2.96 -25.41
CA PRO A 92 13.01 -1.67 -25.78
C PRO A 92 11.62 -1.89 -26.40
N VAL A 93 10.59 -1.42 -25.72
CA VAL A 93 9.18 -1.60 -26.11
C VAL A 93 8.58 -0.27 -26.53
N GLU A 94 8.03 -0.21 -27.74
CA GLU A 94 7.22 0.92 -28.19
C GLU A 94 5.85 0.89 -27.51
N ILE A 95 5.48 1.98 -26.86
CA ILE A 95 4.21 2.11 -26.15
C ILE A 95 3.07 2.36 -27.14
N MET A 96 2.05 1.51 -27.10
CA MET A 96 0.85 1.66 -27.93
C MET A 96 -0.24 2.46 -27.20
N PRO A 97 -1.15 3.14 -27.92
CA PRO A 97 -2.31 3.77 -27.28
C PRO A 97 -3.25 2.73 -26.66
N SER A 98 -3.84 3.07 -25.52
CA SER A 98 -4.88 2.26 -24.89
C SER A 98 -6.15 2.25 -25.75
N PRO A 99 -6.81 1.09 -25.94
CA PRO A 99 -8.09 1.03 -26.64
C PRO A 99 -9.18 1.90 -26.00
N ASP A 100 -9.12 2.09 -24.68
CA ASP A 100 -10.13 2.83 -23.91
C ASP A 100 -9.81 4.33 -23.79
N ASP A 101 -8.52 4.70 -23.83
CA ASP A 101 -8.05 6.08 -23.75
C ASP A 101 -6.82 6.30 -24.65
N PRO A 102 -6.99 6.94 -25.83
CA PRO A 102 -5.89 7.17 -26.76
C PRO A 102 -4.72 7.99 -26.21
N ASN A 103 -4.91 8.74 -25.11
CA ASN A 103 -3.83 9.51 -24.48
C ASN A 103 -3.01 8.67 -23.50
N ARG A 104 -3.51 7.50 -23.09
CA ARG A 104 -2.84 6.61 -22.16
C ARG A 104 -2.05 5.54 -22.91
N GLY A 105 -0.77 5.40 -22.58
CA GLY A 105 0.10 4.38 -23.14
C GLY A 105 -0.06 3.00 -22.46
N LEU A 106 0.08 1.93 -23.24
CA LEU A 106 0.17 0.56 -22.78
C LEU A 106 1.41 -0.12 -23.38
N VAL A 107 2.00 -1.04 -22.62
CA VAL A 107 3.13 -1.87 -23.08
C VAL A 107 2.69 -2.85 -24.18
N GLY A 108 1.41 -3.24 -24.20
CA GLY A 108 0.89 -4.21 -25.19
C GLY A 108 0.84 -5.66 -24.71
N ILE A 109 0.58 -5.87 -23.42
CA ILE A 109 0.55 -7.20 -22.79
C ILE A 109 -0.77 -7.43 -22.04
N MET A 110 -1.19 -8.69 -21.94
CA MET A 110 -2.08 -9.14 -20.88
C MET A 110 -1.24 -9.73 -19.75
N ARG A 111 -1.59 -9.36 -18.52
CA ARG A 111 -0.81 -9.68 -17.33
C ARG A 111 -1.70 -10.31 -16.28
N ASP A 112 -1.08 -11.08 -15.39
CA ASP A 112 -1.76 -11.52 -14.19
C ASP A 112 -1.98 -10.31 -13.27
N ASN A 113 -3.24 -10.05 -12.94
CA ASN A 113 -3.63 -9.00 -12.01
C ASN A 113 -3.79 -9.54 -10.58
N ALA A 114 -3.53 -10.82 -10.34
CA ALA A 114 -3.48 -11.39 -9.00
C ALA A 114 -2.35 -10.74 -8.19
N LEU A 115 -2.72 -10.12 -7.08
CA LEU A 115 -1.76 -9.65 -6.07
C LEU A 115 -1.08 -10.87 -5.47
N SER A 116 0.20 -11.04 -5.80
CA SER A 116 0.90 -12.33 -5.68
C SER A 116 1.75 -12.47 -4.42
N TYR A 117 1.48 -11.69 -3.36
CA TYR A 117 2.15 -11.91 -2.07
C TYR A 117 1.78 -13.29 -1.52
N LYS A 118 2.79 -14.16 -1.39
CA LYS A 118 2.58 -15.52 -0.89
C LYS A 118 3.04 -15.59 0.56
N PRO A 119 2.18 -15.97 1.51
CA PRO A 119 2.61 -16.10 2.90
C PRO A 119 3.64 -17.23 3.02
N VAL A 120 4.76 -16.94 3.70
CA VAL A 120 5.82 -17.93 4.01
C VAL A 120 5.23 -19.13 4.75
N TYR A 121 4.25 -18.86 5.63
CA TYR A 121 3.49 -19.88 6.35
C TYR A 121 2.05 -19.97 5.84
N ASN A 122 1.80 -20.87 4.89
CA ASN A 122 0.48 -21.02 4.26
C ASN A 122 -0.29 -22.24 4.80
N PHE A 123 -0.82 -22.14 6.02
CA PHE A 123 -1.62 -23.22 6.64
C PHE A 123 -3.14 -23.03 6.51
N ILE A 124 -3.59 -21.93 5.90
CA ILE A 124 -5.00 -21.62 5.64
C ILE A 124 -5.11 -21.21 4.18
N GLU A 125 -6.08 -21.79 3.46
CA GLU A 125 -6.47 -21.27 2.14
C GLU A 125 -7.35 -20.04 2.32
N TRP A 126 -6.90 -18.93 1.77
CA TRP A 126 -7.53 -17.63 1.93
C TRP A 126 -8.58 -17.36 0.86
N ASP A 127 -9.84 -17.30 1.28
CA ASP A 127 -10.90 -16.74 0.45
C ASP A 127 -10.72 -15.20 0.34
N PRO A 128 -10.76 -14.60 -0.85
CA PRO A 128 -10.53 -13.16 -1.03
C PRO A 128 -11.51 -12.27 -0.27
N GLN A 129 -12.79 -12.65 -0.18
CA GLN A 129 -13.82 -11.87 0.49
C GLN A 129 -13.61 -11.91 2.00
N VAL A 130 -13.33 -13.09 2.56
CA VAL A 130 -12.98 -13.24 3.99
C VAL A 130 -11.69 -12.49 4.30
N SER A 131 -10.70 -12.56 3.40
CA SER A 131 -9.42 -11.88 3.57
C SER A 131 -9.59 -10.37 3.69
N MET A 132 -10.38 -9.79 2.79
CA MET A 132 -10.70 -8.35 2.80
C MET A 132 -11.50 -7.96 4.03
N PHE A 133 -12.50 -8.76 4.41
CA PHE A 133 -13.31 -8.52 5.59
C PHE A 133 -12.48 -8.49 6.89
N LEU A 134 -11.58 -9.45 7.06
CA LEU A 134 -10.72 -9.50 8.24
C LEU A 134 -9.69 -8.36 8.27
N LEU A 135 -9.16 -7.94 7.12
CA LEU A 135 -8.34 -6.74 7.03
C LEU A 135 -9.13 -5.50 7.49
N TRP A 136 -10.38 -5.37 7.04
CA TRP A 136 -11.24 -4.26 7.42
C TRP A 136 -11.53 -4.23 8.93
N LEU A 137 -11.87 -5.39 9.53
CA LEU A 137 -12.05 -5.53 10.98
C LEU A 137 -10.78 -5.18 11.76
N TRP A 138 -9.63 -5.63 11.27
CA TRP A 138 -8.35 -5.30 11.87
C TRP A 138 -8.08 -3.80 11.82
N MET A 139 -8.29 -3.16 10.67
CA MET A 139 -8.09 -1.72 10.52
C MET A 139 -8.96 -0.94 11.52
N ILE A 140 -10.26 -1.27 11.63
CA ILE A 140 -11.15 -0.62 12.60
C ILE A 140 -10.61 -0.79 14.02
N SER A 141 -10.25 -2.01 14.40
CA SER A 141 -9.75 -2.32 15.74
C SER A 141 -8.46 -1.57 16.04
N PHE A 142 -7.55 -1.51 15.06
CA PHE A 142 -6.29 -0.80 15.15
C PHE A 142 -6.50 0.72 15.30
N PHE A 143 -7.35 1.33 14.48
CA PHE A 143 -7.64 2.76 14.56
C PHE A 143 -8.39 3.15 15.84
N ILE A 144 -9.33 2.33 16.32
CA ILE A 144 -9.97 2.53 17.63
C ILE A 144 -8.91 2.50 18.73
N GLY A 145 -7.97 1.56 18.67
CA GLY A 145 -6.84 1.49 19.60
C GLY A 145 -6.00 2.76 19.59
N ILE A 146 -5.60 3.25 18.41
CA ILE A 146 -4.84 4.50 18.26
C ILE A 146 -5.62 5.69 18.84
N ILE A 147 -6.90 5.82 18.50
CA ILE A 147 -7.73 6.91 19.01
C ILE A 147 -7.79 6.85 20.54
N ASN A 148 -8.02 5.67 21.12
CA ASN A 148 -8.07 5.50 22.57
C ASN A 148 -6.74 5.81 23.28
N MET A 149 -5.61 5.71 22.58
CA MET A 149 -4.30 6.11 23.09
C MET A 149 -4.06 7.63 23.06
N LEU A 150 -4.91 8.41 22.39
CA LEU A 150 -4.76 9.87 22.37
C LEU A 150 -4.95 10.48 23.76
N PRO A 151 -4.20 11.53 24.10
CA PRO A 151 -4.28 12.17 25.40
C PRO A 151 -5.50 13.11 25.44
N LEU A 152 -6.70 12.55 25.49
CA LEU A 152 -7.96 13.27 25.55
C LEU A 152 -8.74 12.90 26.82
N PRO A 153 -9.62 13.79 27.34
CA PRO A 153 -10.26 13.62 28.65
C PRO A 153 -11.10 12.33 28.81
N ILE A 154 -11.70 11.85 27.72
CA ILE A 154 -12.63 10.71 27.72
C ILE A 154 -11.88 9.39 27.43
N LEU A 155 -10.67 9.49 26.87
CA LEU A 155 -9.93 8.35 26.32
C LEU A 155 -8.92 7.81 27.32
N ASP A 156 -8.54 6.55 27.13
CA ASP A 156 -7.64 5.86 28.05
C ASP A 156 -6.23 6.45 28.07
N GLY A 157 -5.76 7.03 26.97
CA GLY A 157 -4.49 7.75 26.90
C GLY A 157 -4.44 8.96 27.84
N GLY A 158 -5.56 9.67 28.05
CA GLY A 158 -5.65 10.75 29.02
C GLY A 158 -5.49 10.27 30.46
N LYS A 159 -6.17 9.16 30.81
CA LYS A 159 -6.04 8.53 32.14
C LYS A 159 -4.64 7.99 32.38
N PHE A 160 -4.04 7.38 31.35
CA PHE A 160 -2.69 6.85 31.40
C PHE A 160 -1.66 7.94 31.74
N ILE A 161 -1.73 9.10 31.06
CA ILE A 161 -0.85 10.23 31.37
C ILE A 161 -1.07 10.72 32.79
N TYR A 162 -2.34 10.88 33.21
CA TYR A 162 -2.67 11.28 34.57
C TYR A 162 -1.99 10.38 35.60
N THR A 163 -2.13 9.05 35.46
CA THR A 163 -1.52 8.06 36.37
C THR A 163 0.01 8.11 36.38
N ILE A 164 0.67 8.46 35.26
CA ILE A 164 2.14 8.61 35.23
C ILE A 164 2.60 9.82 36.07
N ILE A 165 1.84 10.90 36.06
CA ILE A 165 2.23 12.18 36.68
C ILE A 165 1.61 12.38 38.07
N GLU A 166 0.62 11.59 38.46
CA GLU A 166 -0.11 11.74 39.73
C GLU A 166 0.81 11.67 40.96
N ASN A 167 1.81 10.79 40.92
CA ASN A 167 2.77 10.61 42.02
C ASN A 167 3.94 11.63 41.97
N LYS A 168 3.97 12.52 40.97
CA LYS A 168 5.10 13.43 40.73
C LYS A 168 4.79 14.90 40.99
N ALA A 169 3.52 15.27 41.18
CA ALA A 169 3.11 16.66 41.36
C ALA A 169 1.81 16.78 42.18
N SER A 170 1.52 17.99 42.66
CA SER A 170 0.23 18.30 43.30
C SER A 170 -0.91 18.27 42.28
N GLU A 171 -2.11 17.89 42.72
CA GLU A 171 -3.33 17.80 41.90
C GLU A 171 -3.61 19.05 41.05
N GLN A 172 -3.41 20.26 41.61
CA GLN A 172 -3.59 21.52 40.88
C GLN A 172 -2.63 21.67 39.69
N LYS A 173 -1.37 21.23 39.84
CA LYS A 173 -0.38 21.24 38.76
C LYS A 173 -0.73 20.20 37.70
N ILE A 174 -1.17 19.01 38.13
CA ILE A 174 -1.58 17.93 37.23
C ILE A 174 -2.76 18.38 36.37
N ASN A 175 -3.80 18.96 36.98
CA ASN A 175 -4.95 19.48 36.26
C ASN A 175 -4.54 20.56 35.24
N GLY A 176 -3.64 21.48 35.61
CA GLY A 176 -3.10 22.47 34.68
C GLY A 176 -2.35 21.85 33.49
N ILE A 177 -1.51 20.85 33.75
CA ILE A 177 -0.78 20.11 32.71
C ILE A 177 -1.75 19.36 31.79
N MET A 178 -2.73 18.66 32.35
CA MET A 178 -3.72 17.91 31.58
C MET A 178 -4.55 18.84 30.68
N TRP A 179 -5.02 19.98 31.19
CA TRP A 179 -5.73 20.98 30.37
C TRP A 179 -4.86 21.55 29.25
N ALA A 180 -3.57 21.78 29.51
CA ALA A 180 -2.65 22.23 28.47
C ALA A 180 -2.46 21.17 27.38
N ILE A 181 -2.30 19.89 27.77
CA ILE A 181 -2.18 18.76 26.84
C ILE A 181 -3.46 18.66 26.00
N TYR A 182 -4.64 18.68 26.64
CA TYR A 182 -5.92 18.60 25.95
C TYR A 182 -6.10 19.75 24.96
N ALA A 183 -5.86 20.99 25.38
CA ALA A 183 -5.95 22.16 24.53
C ALA A 183 -4.99 22.04 23.33
N PHE A 184 -3.75 21.63 23.57
CA PHE A 184 -2.76 21.41 22.51
C PHE A 184 -3.24 20.34 21.51
N THR A 185 -3.72 19.19 21.98
CA THR A 185 -4.22 18.12 21.11
C THR A 185 -5.44 18.56 20.29
N PHE A 186 -6.39 19.28 20.89
CA PHE A 186 -7.56 19.82 20.18
C PHE A 186 -7.17 20.85 19.12
N VAL A 187 -6.25 21.77 19.45
CA VAL A 187 -5.75 22.77 18.51
C VAL A 187 -5.03 22.10 17.35
N LEU A 188 -4.15 21.13 17.62
CA LEU A 188 -3.43 20.40 16.59
C LEU A 188 -4.39 19.62 15.67
N PHE A 189 -5.42 18.99 16.24
CA PHE A 189 -6.44 18.29 15.46
C PHE A 189 -7.26 19.25 14.58
N GLY A 190 -7.72 20.37 15.14
CA GLY A 190 -8.45 21.39 14.41
C GLY A 190 -7.62 22.03 13.29
N LEU A 191 -6.33 22.29 13.55
CA LEU A 191 -5.39 22.79 12.55
C LEU A 191 -5.17 21.77 11.42
N ASN A 192 -5.02 20.49 11.72
CA ASN A 192 -4.88 19.46 10.69
C ASN A 192 -6.12 19.41 9.77
N ILE A 193 -7.33 19.50 10.34
CA ILE A 193 -8.57 19.55 9.56
C ILE A 193 -8.61 20.82 8.70
N ALA A 194 -8.29 21.99 9.28
CA ALA A 194 -8.29 23.26 8.56
C ALA A 194 -7.25 23.27 7.42
N LEU A 195 -6.04 22.76 7.65
CA LEU A 195 -5.00 22.63 6.64
C LEU A 195 -5.41 21.68 5.52
N SER A 196 -6.02 20.55 5.86
CA SER A 196 -6.58 19.61 4.86
C SER A 196 -7.63 20.30 3.99
N TYR A 197 -8.53 21.08 4.61
CA TYR A 197 -9.54 21.86 3.89
C TYR A 197 -8.93 22.91 2.95
N VAL A 198 -7.93 23.67 3.41
CA VAL A 198 -7.29 24.72 2.60
C VAL A 198 -6.50 24.12 1.44
N LYS A 199 -5.83 22.98 1.64
CA LYS A 199 -4.98 22.36 0.62
C LYS A 199 -5.77 21.60 -0.44
N SER A 200 -6.86 20.94 -0.05
CA SER A 200 -7.55 19.95 -0.88
C SER A 200 -8.93 20.40 -1.36
N GLY A 201 -9.46 21.53 -0.88
CA GLY A 201 -10.87 21.86 -1.05
C GLY A 201 -11.78 20.95 -0.19
N TRP A 202 -13.08 21.21 -0.20
CA TRP A 202 -14.05 20.46 0.61
C TRP A 202 -14.04 18.98 0.22
N PHE A 203 -13.96 18.08 1.22
CA PHE A 203 -13.97 16.60 1.12
C PHE A 203 -14.26 16.05 -0.29
N THR A 204 -13.27 16.04 -1.19
CA THR A 204 -13.33 15.20 -2.38
C THR A 204 -12.94 13.81 -1.93
N ILE A 205 -13.97 13.05 -1.51
CA ILE A 205 -13.94 11.60 -1.36
C ILE A 205 -13.86 10.97 -2.74
#